data_AF-A0A0M3IMJ2-F1
#
_entry.id   AF-A0A0M3IMJ2-F1
#
_cell.length_a   1.000
_cell.length_b   1.000
_cell.length_c   1.000
_cell.angle_alpha   90.00
_cell.angle_beta   90.00
_cell.angle_gamma   90.00
#
_symmetry.space_group_name_H-M   'P 1'
#
loop_
_entity.id
_entity.type
_entity.pdbx_description
1 polymer ?
#
loop_
_entity_poly.entity_id
_entity_poly.type
_entity_poly.pdbx_seq_one_letter_code
_entity_poly.pdbx_strand_id
1 'polypeptide(L)' 'MMVYNCTVSSTRIDSPLIPIIDEFGCSLFPTLIPHVSYVDDLDAGLKTNAFSLDVDEVVTFLLCII' A
#
# COMPACT_ATOMS: atom_id res chain seq x y z
N MET A 1 -1.59 17.54 1.67
CA MET A 1 -1.28 16.55 0.62
C MET A 1 -1.90 15.22 1.03
N MET A 2 -2.37 14.41 0.07
CA MET A 2 -3.14 13.20 0.38
C MET A 2 -2.59 12.02 -0.41
N VAL A 3 -2.44 10.87 0.24
CA VAL A 3 -2.07 9.64 -0.48
C VAL A 3 -3.28 9.20 -1.29
N TYR A 4 -3.17 9.32 -2.62
CA TYR A 4 -4.20 8.88 -3.55
C TYR A 4 -4.18 7.37 -3.62
N ASN A 5 -3.13 6.73 -4.13
CA ASN A 5 -3.11 5.27 -4.13
C ASN A 5 -1.75 4.73 -3.74
N CYS A 6 -1.73 3.52 -3.20
CA CYS A 6 -0.51 2.76 -3.05
C CYS A 6 -0.69 1.40 -3.70
N THR A 7 0.30 1.00 -4.47
CA THR A 7 0.36 -0.29 -5.13
C THR A 7 1.61 -1.02 -4.69
N VAL A 8 1.51 -2.35 -4.68
CA VAL A 8 2.62 -3.23 -4.43
C VAL A 8 2.91 -4.08 -5.67
N SER A 9 4.19 -4.34 -5.90
CA SER A 9 4.68 -5.07 -7.08
C SER A 9 5.88 -5.95 -6.72
N SER A 10 6.08 -7.00 -7.52
CA SER A 10 7.23 -7.91 -7.42
C SER A 10 8.31 -7.50 -8.42
N THR A 11 9.56 -7.93 -8.19
CA THR A 11 10.67 -7.76 -9.15
C THR A 11 10.44 -8.38 -10.53
N ARG A 12 9.42 -9.22 -10.70
CA ARG A 12 9.16 -9.87 -11.99
C ARG A 12 8.42 -8.93 -12.94
N ILE A 13 8.88 -8.92 -14.19
CA ILE A 13 8.44 -8.02 -15.27
C ILE A 13 6.94 -8.15 -15.56
N ASP A 14 6.37 -9.34 -15.37
CA ASP A 14 4.93 -9.62 -15.59
C ASP A 14 4.13 -9.71 -14.29
N SER A 15 4.66 -9.25 -13.16
CA SER A 15 3.95 -9.31 -11.89
C SER A 15 2.79 -8.30 -11.84
N PRO A 16 1.60 -8.71 -11.37
CA PRO A 16 0.47 -7.81 -11.27
C PRO A 16 0.74 -6.71 -10.22
N LEU A 17 0.43 -5.47 -10.56
CA LEU A 17 0.34 -4.37 -9.62
C LEU A 17 -0.90 -4.55 -8.75
N ILE A 18 -0.70 -4.78 -7.45
CA ILE A 18 -1.80 -4.98 -6.51
C ILE A 18 -2.04 -3.68 -5.75
N PRO A 19 -3.21 -3.05 -5.88
CA PRO A 19 -3.55 -1.89 -5.06
C PRO A 19 -3.73 -2.34 -3.60
N ILE A 20 -3.16 -1.59 -2.67
CA ILE A 20 -3.29 -1.81 -1.22
C ILE A 20 -3.94 -0.64 -0.50
N ILE A 21 -3.83 0.56 -1.05
CA ILE A 21 -4.47 1.80 -0.57
C ILE A 21 -5.23 2.43 -1.75
N ASP A 22 -6.48 2.78 -1.51
CA ASP A 22 -7.41 3.42 -2.45
C ASP A 22 -7.31 4.96 -2.41
N GLU A 23 -7.92 5.65 -3.41
CA GLU A 23 -7.90 7.11 -3.67
C GLU A 23 -8.20 8.01 -2.47
N PHE A 24 -8.81 7.44 -1.43
CA PHE A 24 -9.18 8.10 -0.19
C PHE A 24 -8.21 7.84 0.98
N GLY A 25 -7.05 7.20 0.74
CA GLY A 25 -6.11 6.79 1.80
C GLY A 25 -6.60 5.58 2.61
N CYS A 26 -7.62 4.87 2.12
CA CYS A 26 -8.19 3.71 2.78
C CYS A 26 -7.46 2.43 2.38
N SER A 27 -7.12 1.57 3.34
CA SER A 27 -6.59 0.25 2.99
C SER A 27 -7.67 -0.67 2.44
N LEU A 28 -7.33 -1.38 1.36
CA LEU A 28 -8.14 -2.45 0.78
C LEU A 28 -8.05 -3.76 1.60
N PHE A 29 -7.04 -3.87 2.46
CA PHE A 29 -6.82 -5.03 3.33
C PHE A 29 -6.74 -4.61 4.81
N PRO A 30 -7.82 -4.03 5.39
CA PRO A 30 -7.79 -3.39 6.71
C PRO A 30 -7.43 -4.33 7.87
N THR A 31 -7.58 -5.64 7.68
CA THR A 31 -7.18 -6.67 8.67
C THR A 31 -5.67 -6.92 8.72
N LEU A 32 -4.95 -6.59 7.64
CA LEU A 32 -3.50 -6.81 7.50
C LEU A 32 -2.72 -5.48 7.48
N ILE A 33 -3.29 -4.47 6.83
CA ILE A 33 -2.68 -3.17 6.59
C ILE A 33 -3.66 -2.12 7.13
N PRO A 34 -3.27 -1.26 8.09
CA PRO A 34 -4.15 -0.21 8.58
C PRO A 34 -4.34 0.89 7.52
N HIS A 35 -5.40 1.68 7.70
CA HIS A 35 -5.59 2.91 6.93
C HIS A 35 -4.43 3.89 7.15
N VAL A 36 -4.19 4.75 6.16
CA VAL A 36 -3.17 5.82 6.28
C VAL A 36 -3.61 6.78 7.38
N SER A 37 -2.69 7.06 8.31
CA SER A 37 -2.87 8.06 9.36
C SER A 37 -2.19 9.35 8.92
N TYR A 38 -2.95 10.45 8.96
CA TYR A 38 -2.47 11.79 8.70
C TYR A 38 -2.25 12.48 10.05
N VAL A 39 -0.99 12.79 10.35
CA VAL A 39 -0.61 13.49 11.59
C VAL A 39 -0.67 15.01 11.38
N ASP A 40 -0.34 15.46 10.17
CA ASP A 40 -0.40 16.86 9.72
C ASP A 40 -0.67 16.91 8.20
N ASP A 41 -0.85 18.10 7.63
CA ASP A 41 -1.13 18.31 6.21
C ASP A 41 -0.01 17.80 5.27
N LEU A 42 1.19 17.61 5.81
CA LEU A 42 2.40 17.18 5.09
C LEU A 42 3.00 15.88 5.66
N ASP A 43 2.39 15.29 6.69
CA ASP A 43 2.90 14.09 7.33
C ASP A 43 1.82 13.01 7.41
N ALA A 44 2.07 11.93 6.69
CA ALA A 44 1.19 10.79 6.59
C ALA A 44 2.01 9.50 6.64
N GLY A 45 1.45 8.48 7.28
CA GLY A 45 2.11 7.20 7.40
C GLY A 45 1.16 6.06 7.70
N LEU A 46 1.66 4.85 7.49
CA LEU A 46 1.00 3.62 7.91
C LEU A 46 2.04 2.72 8.57
N LYS A 47 1.66 2.08 9.68
CA LYS A 47 2.54 1.14 10.38
C LYS A 47 1.94 -0.26 10.25
N THR A 48 2.65 -1.14 9.55
CA THR A 48 2.22 -2.52 9.38
C THR A 48 3.36 -3.49 9.70
N ASN A 49 3.00 -4.72 10.03
CA ASN A 49 3.96 -5.83 10.14
C ASN A 49 4.20 -6.44 8.77
N ALA A 50 5.20 -7.32 8.65
CA ALA A 50 5.29 -8.15 7.45
C ALA A 50 4.01 -9.01 7.33
N PHE A 51 3.36 -8.94 6.17
CA PHE A 51 2.14 -9.68 5.86
C PHE A 51 2.33 -10.45 4.55
N SER A 52 1.57 -11.53 4.38
CA SER A 52 1.44 -12.21 3.09
C SER A 52 0.10 -11.83 2.49
N LEU A 53 0.09 -11.52 1.21
CA LEU A 53 -1.13 -11.51 0.40
C LEU A 53 -1.21 -12.85 -0.32
N ASP A 54 -2.41 -13.25 -0.74
CA ASP A 54 -2.63 -14.45 -1.57
C ASP A 54 -2.16 -14.18 -3.01
N VAL A 55 -0.85 -13.95 -3.15
CA VAL A 55 -0.17 -13.68 -4.40
C VAL A 55 1.00 -14.65 -4.52
N ASP A 56 1.20 -15.20 -5.71
CA ASP A 56 2.18 -16.26 -5.94
C ASP A 56 3.64 -15.79 -5.81
N GLU A 57 3.87 -14.49 -5.64
CA GLU A 57 5.21 -13.89 -5.64
C GLU A 57 5.47 -12.98 -4.44
N VAL A 58 6.74 -12.96 -4.02
CA VAL A 58 7.22 -12.04 -2.99
C VAL A 58 7.23 -10.63 -3.57
N VAL A 59 6.36 -9.79 -3.03
CA VAL A 59 6.34 -8.36 -3.27
C VAL A 59 7.58 -7.70 -2.65
N THR A 60 8.25 -6.86 -3.43
CA THR A 60 9.47 -6.15 -3.00
C THR A 60 9.39 -4.64 -3.18
N PHE A 61 8.42 -4.15 -3.94
CA PHE A 61 8.26 -2.74 -4.24
C PHE A 61 6.91 -2.22 -3.77
N LEU A 62 6.94 -1.03 -3.18
CA LEU A 62 5.80 -0.25 -2.76
C LEU A 62 5.88 1.10 -3.47
N LEU A 63 4.82 1.47 -4.20
CA LEU A 63 4.70 2.77 -4.86
C LEU A 63 3.45 3.48 -4.37
N CYS A 64 3.61 4.70 -3.84
CA CYS A 64 2.50 5.54 -3.41
C CYS A 64 2.47 6.85 -4.21
N ILE A 65 1.27 7.26 -4.64
CA ILE A 65 1.01 8.52 -5.35
C ILE A 65 0.38 9.50 -4.36
N ILE A 66 0.86 10.75 -4.36
CA ILE A 66 0.53 11.84 -3.42
C ILE A 66 0.08 13.10 -4.15
#